data_AF-A0A1I5FQ34-F1
#
_entry.id   AF-A0A1I5FQ34-F1
#
_cell.length_a   1.000
_cell.length_b   1.000
_cell.length_c   1.000
_cell.angle_alpha   90.00
_cell.angle_beta   90.00
_cell.angle_gamma   90.00
#
_symmetry.space_group_name_H-M   'P 1'
#
loop_
_entity.id
_entity.type
_entity.pdbx_description
1 polymer ?
#
loop_
_entity_poly.entity_id
_entity_poly.type
_entity_poly.pdbx_seq_one_letter_code
_entity_poly.pdbx_strand_id
1 'polypeptide(L)'
;MTERDPRHHPLFWVPDTEFQRFNEWSLPKCFSFGDMDILEENNLGDISDNYFRCSEALIKQVYNNDIEDFVAQFPIIYLFRHAFEVKLKQIIEAQTGEKIDRGHSLHGLMNKVTGLDTWAQKRLQEINDIDPGSTRLRYGGVGTKARDYLATDVRFFHEAMCTLRDYLTAFTGAQQGRVAS
;
A
#
# COMPACT_ATOMS: atom_id res chain seq x y z
N MET A 1 16.90 -28.83 5.21
CA MET A 1 16.42 -28.33 3.91
C MET A 1 16.88 -29.27 2.82
N THR A 2 15.97 -30.15 2.39
CA THR A 2 16.13 -30.96 1.19
C THR A 2 16.28 -30.00 0.01
N GLU A 3 17.37 -30.11 -0.75
CA GLU A 3 17.63 -29.22 -1.87
C GLU A 3 16.60 -29.48 -2.98
N ARG A 4 15.70 -28.52 -3.19
CA ARG A 4 14.64 -28.62 -4.22
C ARG A 4 15.19 -28.05 -5.52
N ASP A 5 15.13 -28.83 -6.61
CA ASP A 5 15.54 -28.35 -7.94
C ASP A 5 14.57 -27.27 -8.43
N PRO A 6 15.00 -25.99 -8.58
CA PRO A 6 14.12 -24.89 -8.98
C PRO A 6 13.56 -25.06 -10.40
N ARG A 7 14.06 -25.99 -11.21
CA ARG A 7 13.57 -26.27 -12.56
C ARG A 7 12.39 -27.25 -12.58
N HIS A 8 12.25 -28.06 -11.54
CA HIS A 8 11.29 -29.16 -11.50
C HIS A 8 10.31 -29.05 -10.32
N HIS A 9 10.65 -28.28 -9.29
CA HIS A 9 9.77 -28.00 -8.18
C HIS A 9 8.82 -26.83 -8.50
N PRO A 10 7.50 -26.95 -8.27
CA PRO A 10 6.57 -25.83 -8.42
C PRO A 10 6.96 -24.61 -7.58
N LEU A 11 6.73 -23.40 -8.10
CA LEU A 11 6.95 -22.14 -7.37
C LEU A 11 6.05 -22.00 -6.13
N PHE A 12 4.83 -22.54 -6.19
CA PHE A 12 3.87 -22.54 -5.10
C PHE A 12 3.46 -23.98 -4.78
N TRP A 13 3.50 -24.34 -3.50
CA TRP A 13 3.13 -25.66 -3.00
C TRP A 13 2.52 -25.52 -1.60
N VAL A 14 1.77 -26.52 -1.15
CA VAL A 14 1.24 -26.55 0.21
C VAL A 14 2.41 -26.80 1.18
N PRO A 15 2.69 -25.89 2.13
CA PRO A 15 3.76 -26.08 3.09
C PRO A 15 3.53 -27.34 3.93
N ASP A 16 4.56 -28.19 4.05
CA ASP A 16 4.55 -29.35 4.95
C ASP A 16 5.02 -28.95 6.36
N THR A 17 5.20 -29.93 7.26
CA THR A 17 5.63 -29.69 8.64
C THR A 17 7.00 -29.00 8.74
N GLU A 18 7.88 -29.06 7.74
CA GLU A 18 9.18 -28.35 7.73
C GLU A 18 8.99 -26.82 7.62
N PHE A 19 7.82 -26.38 7.16
CA PHE A 19 7.46 -24.98 6.94
C PHE A 19 6.47 -24.44 7.98
N GLN A 20 6.20 -25.20 9.05
CA GLN A 20 5.50 -24.67 10.22
C GLN A 20 6.35 -23.61 10.91
N ARG A 21 5.74 -22.46 11.21
CA ARG A 21 6.44 -21.30 11.77
C ARG A 21 5.87 -21.00 13.14
N PHE A 22 6.76 -20.70 14.09
CA PHE A 22 6.34 -20.27 15.42
C PHE A 22 5.83 -18.81 15.42
N ASN A 23 6.37 -17.98 14.51
CA ASN A 23 5.94 -16.61 14.29
C ASN A 23 6.42 -16.09 12.91
N GLU A 24 6.02 -14.87 12.56
CA GLU A 24 6.35 -14.18 11.30
C GLU A 24 7.84 -13.86 11.11
N TRP A 25 8.65 -14.03 12.16
CA TRP A 25 10.11 -13.86 12.12
C TRP A 25 10.86 -15.19 11.95
N SER A 26 10.21 -16.32 12.21
CA SER A 26 10.81 -17.66 12.16
C SER A 26 11.18 -18.09 10.75
N LEU A 27 12.17 -18.98 10.64
CA LEU A 27 12.51 -19.71 9.43
C LEU A 27 11.72 -21.03 9.34
N PRO A 28 11.53 -21.59 8.14
CA PRO A 28 11.86 -21.00 6.82
C PRO A 28 10.96 -19.81 6.46
N LYS A 29 11.46 -18.87 5.64
CA LYS A 29 10.63 -17.78 5.09
C LYS A 29 9.77 -18.33 3.96
N CYS A 30 8.48 -17.97 3.94
CA CYS A 30 7.54 -18.37 2.90
C CYS A 30 6.56 -17.24 2.57
N PHE A 31 6.05 -17.23 1.35
CA PHE A 31 4.84 -16.48 1.00
C PHE A 31 3.64 -17.32 1.47
N SER A 32 3.01 -16.90 2.57
CA SER A 32 1.79 -17.54 3.07
C SER A 32 0.60 -16.65 2.77
N PHE A 33 -0.39 -17.23 2.12
CA PHE A 33 -1.69 -16.59 1.91
C PHE A 33 -2.72 -17.11 2.93
N GLY A 34 -2.54 -18.31 3.51
CA GLY A 34 -3.61 -19.09 4.15
C GLY A 34 -3.79 -18.98 5.68
N ASP A 35 -2.89 -18.33 6.41
CA ASP A 35 -2.88 -18.36 7.89
C ASP A 35 -3.18 -16.99 8.54
N MET A 36 -3.52 -16.01 7.70
CA MET A 36 -4.00 -14.70 8.10
C MET A 36 -5.33 -14.52 7.37
N ASP A 37 -6.30 -13.82 7.96
CA ASP A 37 -7.61 -13.48 7.36
C ASP A 37 -7.49 -12.63 6.05
N ILE A 38 -6.32 -12.61 5.42
CA ILE A 38 -5.95 -11.99 4.14
C ILE A 38 -6.62 -12.70 2.95
N LEU A 39 -6.99 -13.98 3.09
CA LEU A 39 -7.78 -14.71 2.08
C LEU A 39 -9.29 -14.58 2.26
N GLU A 40 -9.76 -13.96 3.33
CA GLU A 40 -11.14 -13.49 3.33
C GLU A 40 -11.25 -12.47 2.20
N GLU A 41 -12.12 -12.74 1.22
CA GLU A 41 -12.55 -11.69 0.31
C GLU A 41 -12.86 -10.47 1.19
N ASN A 42 -12.28 -9.30 0.90
CA ASN A 42 -12.54 -8.01 1.57
C ASN A 42 -11.64 -7.58 2.76
N ASN A 43 -10.48 -8.20 3.03
CA ASN A 43 -9.54 -7.63 4.02
C ASN A 43 -8.71 -6.44 3.46
N LEU A 44 -9.39 -5.37 3.05
CA LEU A 44 -8.76 -4.16 2.52
C LEU A 44 -7.88 -3.45 3.56
N GLY A 45 -8.23 -3.57 4.85
CA GLY A 45 -7.45 -3.00 5.95
C GLY A 45 -6.03 -3.54 5.99
N ASP A 46 -5.90 -4.87 6.10
CA ASP A 46 -4.58 -5.52 6.19
C ASP A 46 -3.78 -5.36 4.90
N ILE A 47 -4.46 -5.36 3.73
CA ILE A 47 -3.79 -5.14 2.45
C ILE A 47 -3.20 -3.72 2.37
N SER A 48 -3.98 -2.69 2.74
CA SER A 48 -3.50 -1.31 2.78
C SER A 48 -2.28 -1.16 3.68
N ASP A 49 -2.35 -1.75 4.88
CA ASP A 49 -1.28 -1.67 5.87
C ASP A 49 -0.04 -2.46 5.44
N ASN A 50 -0.21 -3.61 4.78
CA ASN A 50 0.91 -4.39 4.23
C ASN A 50 1.66 -3.61 3.13
N TYR A 51 0.97 -2.94 2.20
CA TYR A 51 1.62 -2.09 1.20
C TYR A 51 2.33 -0.90 1.85
N PHE A 52 1.73 -0.30 2.87
CA PHE A 52 2.33 0.81 3.60
C PHE A 52 3.62 0.36 4.31
N ARG A 53 3.56 -0.71 5.11
CA ARG A 53 4.72 -1.28 5.83
C ARG A 53 5.84 -1.71 4.89
N CYS A 54 5.50 -2.26 3.72
CA CYS A 54 6.48 -2.60 2.69
C CYS A 54 7.20 -1.35 2.16
N SER A 55 6.47 -0.26 1.93
CA SER A 55 7.04 1.04 1.53
C SER A 55 7.99 1.59 2.59
N GLU A 56 7.60 1.53 3.88
CA GLU A 56 8.45 1.97 4.99
C GLU A 56 9.72 1.14 5.12
N ALA A 57 9.63 -0.17 4.89
CA ALA A 57 10.80 -1.05 4.89
C ALA A 57 11.79 -0.71 3.77
N LEU A 58 11.31 -0.32 2.59
CA LEU A 58 12.16 0.16 1.49
C LEU A 58 12.80 1.51 1.82
N ILE A 59 12.04 2.46 2.38
CA ILE A 59 12.58 3.74 2.85
C ILE A 59 13.68 3.52 3.89
N LYS A 60 13.48 2.60 4.84
CA LYS A 60 14.50 2.27 5.84
C LYS A 60 15.78 1.75 5.21
N GLN A 61 15.67 0.91 4.18
CA GLN A 61 16.84 0.44 3.41
C GLN A 61 17.55 1.60 2.70
N VAL A 62 16.80 2.55 2.13
CA VAL A 62 17.38 3.77 1.53
C VAL A 62 18.17 4.57 2.57
N TYR A 63 17.63 4.79 3.78
CA TYR A 63 18.37 5.52 4.83
C TYR A 63 19.61 4.81 5.32
N ASN A 64 19.57 3.49 5.38
CA ASN A 64 20.69 2.69 5.80
C ASN A 64 21.78 2.59 4.71
N ASN A 65 21.54 3.12 3.51
CA ASN A 65 22.35 2.91 2.31
C ASN A 65 22.45 1.43 1.89
N ASP A 66 21.42 0.64 2.20
CA ASP A 66 21.30 -0.76 1.75
C ASP A 66 20.81 -0.83 0.29
N ILE A 67 20.14 0.23 -0.20
CA ILE A 67 19.67 0.41 -1.59
C ILE A 67 19.72 1.90 -1.96
N GLU A 68 20.00 2.22 -3.22
CA GLU A 68 20.01 3.60 -3.70
C GLU A 68 18.60 4.19 -3.80
N ASP A 69 18.49 5.48 -3.46
CA ASP A 69 17.24 6.23 -3.52
C ASP A 69 16.63 6.26 -4.94
N PHE A 70 17.46 6.48 -5.96
CA PHE A 70 17.04 6.51 -7.37
C PHE A 70 16.61 5.14 -7.91
N VAL A 71 17.04 4.04 -7.28
CA VAL A 71 16.58 2.67 -7.60
C VAL A 71 15.24 2.40 -6.95
N ALA A 72 15.06 2.82 -5.69
CA ALA A 72 13.89 2.50 -4.89
C ALA A 72 12.70 3.47 -5.07
N GLN A 73 12.92 4.68 -5.60
CA GLN A 73 11.91 5.76 -5.68
C GLN A 73 10.59 5.34 -6.32
N PHE A 74 10.61 4.65 -7.47
CA PHE A 74 9.39 4.27 -8.18
C PHE A 74 8.60 3.20 -7.42
N PRO A 75 9.21 2.09 -6.95
CA PRO A 75 8.56 1.15 -6.05
C PRO A 75 7.97 1.80 -4.79
N ILE A 76 8.73 2.67 -4.11
CA ILE A 76 8.27 3.34 -2.87
C ILE A 76 7.01 4.15 -3.14
N ILE A 77 7.03 5.04 -4.14
CA ILE A 77 5.88 5.90 -4.46
C ILE A 77 4.68 5.05 -4.90
N TYR A 78 4.92 4.00 -5.70
CA TYR A 78 3.88 3.09 -6.16
C TYR A 78 3.19 2.37 -4.99
N LEU A 79 3.95 1.85 -4.03
CA LEU A 79 3.42 1.12 -2.89
C LEU A 79 2.61 2.03 -1.95
N PHE A 80 3.08 3.26 -1.66
CA PHE A 80 2.29 4.22 -0.90
C PHE A 80 1.00 4.62 -1.63
N ARG A 81 1.09 4.93 -2.92
CA ARG A 81 -0.08 5.22 -3.75
C ARG A 81 -1.13 4.11 -3.63
N HIS A 82 -0.69 2.86 -3.71
CA HIS A 82 -1.59 1.72 -3.66
C HIS A 82 -2.15 1.49 -2.24
N ALA A 83 -1.35 1.70 -1.20
CA ALA A 83 -1.84 1.70 0.18
C ALA A 83 -3.00 2.70 0.37
N PHE A 84 -2.86 3.93 -0.14
CA PHE A 84 -3.93 4.95 -0.06
C PHE A 84 -5.12 4.65 -0.95
N GLU A 85 -4.91 4.06 -2.13
CA GLU A 85 -6.01 3.60 -2.98
C GLU A 85 -6.90 2.61 -2.22
N VAL A 86 -6.30 1.61 -1.58
CA VAL A 86 -7.02 0.60 -0.79
C VAL A 86 -7.68 1.24 0.44
N LYS A 87 -7.02 2.18 1.11
CA LYS A 87 -7.59 2.90 2.26
C LYS A 87 -8.82 3.75 1.86
N LEU A 88 -8.76 4.46 0.74
CA LEU A 88 -9.91 5.23 0.24
C LEU A 88 -11.08 4.32 -0.12
N LYS A 89 -10.81 3.13 -0.70
CA LYS A 89 -11.85 2.12 -0.93
C LYS A 89 -12.52 1.72 0.38
N GLN A 90 -11.74 1.39 1.40
CA GLN A 90 -12.26 1.08 2.74
C GLN A 90 -13.12 2.23 3.32
N ILE A 91 -12.67 3.48 3.16
CA ILE A 91 -13.44 4.65 3.62
C ILE A 91 -14.77 4.77 2.88
N ILE A 92 -14.78 4.59 1.56
CA ILE A 92 -16.00 4.68 0.77
C ILE A 92 -16.97 3.59 1.21
N GLU A 93 -16.51 2.35 1.36
CA GLU A 93 -17.32 1.24 1.87
C GLU A 93 -17.88 1.55 3.27
N ALA A 94 -17.09 2.17 4.14
CA ALA A 94 -17.54 2.61 5.45
C ALA A 94 -18.54 3.78 5.40
N GLN A 95 -18.55 4.60 4.35
CA GLN A 95 -19.49 5.72 4.20
C GLN A 95 -20.79 5.31 3.50
N THR A 96 -20.72 4.41 2.53
CA THR A 96 -21.88 4.03 1.70
C THR A 96 -22.53 2.72 2.15
N GLY A 97 -21.80 1.87 2.87
CA GLY A 97 -22.21 0.48 3.13
C GLY A 97 -22.13 -0.43 1.91
N GLU A 98 -21.67 0.08 0.77
CA GLU A 98 -21.59 -0.64 -0.51
C GLU A 98 -20.14 -0.96 -0.86
N LYS A 99 -19.89 -2.18 -1.30
CA LYS A 99 -18.60 -2.59 -1.85
C LYS A 99 -18.26 -1.76 -3.08
N ILE A 100 -17.04 -1.26 -3.13
CA ILE A 100 -16.62 -0.41 -4.24
C ILE A 100 -16.06 -1.23 -5.42
N ASP A 101 -16.38 -0.79 -6.64
CA ASP A 101 -15.87 -1.38 -7.87
C ASP A 101 -14.33 -1.27 -8.01
N ARG A 102 -13.76 -2.11 -8.89
CA ARG A 102 -12.34 -2.37 -9.17
C ARG A 102 -11.54 -1.19 -9.76
N GLY A 103 -12.09 0.02 -9.74
CA GLY A 103 -11.39 1.21 -10.22
C GLY A 103 -10.10 1.48 -9.45
N HIS A 104 -9.04 1.90 -10.16
CA HIS A 104 -7.72 2.19 -9.60
C HIS A 104 -7.35 3.68 -9.63
N SER A 105 -8.29 4.56 -10.01
CA SER A 105 -8.03 6.00 -10.08
C SER A 105 -8.04 6.61 -8.68
N LEU A 106 -6.87 7.07 -8.21
CA LEU A 106 -6.76 7.71 -6.90
C LEU A 106 -7.61 8.99 -6.84
N HIS A 107 -7.57 9.80 -7.89
CA HIS A 107 -8.44 10.98 -8.05
C HIS A 107 -9.93 10.63 -8.01
N GLY A 108 -10.35 9.59 -8.75
CA GLY A 108 -11.74 9.13 -8.77
C GLY A 108 -12.23 8.64 -7.41
N LEU A 109 -11.37 7.95 -6.65
CA LEU A 109 -11.69 7.49 -5.29
C LEU A 109 -11.78 8.67 -4.32
N MET A 110 -10.82 9.60 -4.36
CA MET A 110 -10.83 10.78 -3.50
C MET A 110 -12.10 11.61 -3.66
N ASN A 111 -12.60 11.79 -4.88
CA ASN A 111 -13.85 12.53 -5.14
C ASN A 111 -15.12 11.82 -4.66
N LYS A 112 -15.05 10.51 -4.37
CA LYS A 112 -16.16 9.75 -3.79
C LYS A 112 -16.20 9.83 -2.26
N VAL A 113 -15.08 10.16 -1.62
CA VAL A 113 -15.05 10.32 -0.16
C VAL A 113 -15.57 11.70 0.21
N THR A 114 -16.55 11.74 1.10
CA THR A 114 -17.11 12.99 1.62
C THR A 114 -16.41 13.39 2.93
N GLY A 115 -16.13 14.68 3.14
CA GLY A 115 -15.64 15.19 4.43
C GLY A 115 -14.13 15.08 4.70
N LEU A 116 -13.31 14.74 3.69
CA LEU A 116 -11.85 14.83 3.83
C LEU A 116 -11.41 16.29 3.96
N ASP A 117 -10.42 16.52 4.83
CA ASP A 117 -9.77 17.82 4.99
C ASP A 117 -9.05 18.22 3.70
N THR A 118 -9.05 19.52 3.39
CA THR A 118 -8.42 20.07 2.18
C THR A 118 -6.94 19.70 2.06
N TRP A 119 -6.21 19.64 3.18
CA TRP A 119 -4.79 19.27 3.15
C TRP A 119 -4.58 17.81 2.76
N ALA A 120 -5.45 16.90 3.21
CA ALA A 120 -5.38 15.48 2.90
C ALA A 120 -5.74 15.22 1.45
N GLN A 121 -6.77 15.91 0.94
CA GLN A 121 -7.12 15.90 -0.48
C GLN A 121 -5.94 16.40 -1.34
N LYS A 122 -5.30 17.51 -0.94
CA LYS A 122 -4.13 18.03 -1.65
C LYS A 122 -3.00 17.00 -1.68
N ARG A 123 -2.71 16.33 -0.55
CA ARG A 123 -1.64 15.32 -0.50
C ARG A 123 -1.94 14.11 -1.38
N LEU A 124 -3.17 13.61 -1.37
CA LEU A 124 -3.62 12.55 -2.27
C LEU A 124 -3.51 12.98 -3.74
N GLN A 125 -3.82 14.24 -4.04
CA GLN A 125 -3.69 14.78 -5.39
C GLN A 125 -2.22 14.88 -5.84
N GLU A 126 -1.28 15.26 -4.97
CA GLU A 126 0.16 15.26 -5.28
C GLU A 126 0.64 13.85 -5.69
N ILE A 127 0.21 12.82 -4.94
CA ILE A 127 0.53 11.41 -5.26
C ILE A 127 -0.13 11.01 -6.59
N ASN A 128 -1.39 11.36 -6.79
CA ASN A 128 -2.10 11.10 -8.04
C ASN A 128 -1.41 11.78 -9.23
N ASP A 129 -0.89 12.99 -9.06
CA ASP A 129 -0.23 13.75 -10.12
C ASP A 129 1.10 13.12 -10.56
N ILE A 130 1.72 12.27 -9.72
CA ILE A 130 2.89 11.46 -10.09
C ILE A 130 2.49 10.22 -10.89
N ASP A 131 1.39 9.53 -10.53
CA ASP A 131 0.90 8.35 -11.25
C ASP A 131 -0.63 8.28 -11.35
N PRO A 132 -1.24 9.06 -12.26
CA PRO A 132 -2.71 9.20 -12.32
C PRO A 132 -3.44 7.90 -12.65
N GLY A 133 -2.79 7.02 -13.41
CA GLY A 133 -3.37 5.77 -13.92
C GLY A 133 -2.92 4.50 -13.19
N SER A 134 -2.10 4.61 -12.13
CA SER A 134 -1.45 3.46 -11.49
C SER A 134 -0.49 2.68 -12.39
N THR A 135 0.00 3.26 -13.48
CA THR A 135 0.73 2.54 -14.53
C THR A 135 2.07 3.17 -14.84
N ARG A 136 2.20 4.50 -14.72
CA ARG A 136 3.37 5.20 -15.24
C ARG A 136 4.65 4.75 -14.55
N LEU A 137 4.63 4.69 -13.22
CA LEU A 137 5.79 4.27 -12.41
C LEU A 137 6.28 2.86 -12.74
N ARG A 138 5.40 2.00 -13.26
CA ARG A 138 5.71 0.61 -13.62
C ARG A 138 6.18 0.44 -15.06
N TYR A 139 5.85 1.38 -15.94
CA TYR A 139 6.17 1.33 -17.37
C TYR A 139 7.13 2.45 -17.80
N GLY A 140 7.97 2.92 -16.87
CA GLY A 140 9.06 3.84 -17.18
C GLY A 140 8.64 5.29 -17.41
N GLY A 141 7.54 5.74 -16.79
CA GLY A 141 7.03 7.10 -16.92
C GLY A 141 6.60 7.71 -15.60
N VAL A 142 6.28 9.00 -15.66
CA VAL A 142 5.68 9.76 -14.56
C VAL A 142 4.59 10.69 -15.11
N GLY A 143 3.73 11.20 -14.23
CA GLY A 143 2.72 12.20 -14.54
C GLY A 143 3.34 13.48 -15.13
N THR A 144 2.56 14.24 -15.89
CA THR A 144 3.06 15.48 -16.52
C THR A 144 3.51 16.53 -15.50
N LYS A 145 2.93 16.48 -14.30
CA LYS A 145 3.27 17.34 -13.15
C LYS A 145 4.35 16.76 -12.24
N ALA A 146 4.82 15.53 -12.49
CA ALA A 146 5.83 14.88 -11.65
C ALA A 146 7.14 15.68 -11.56
N ARG A 147 7.44 16.48 -12.61
CA ARG A 147 8.60 17.37 -12.64
C ARG A 147 8.58 18.45 -11.54
N ASP A 148 7.39 18.81 -11.08
CA ASP A 148 7.21 19.81 -10.01
C ASP A 148 7.57 19.25 -8.62
N TYR A 149 7.78 17.92 -8.52
CA TYR A 149 8.02 17.20 -7.26
C TYR A 149 9.42 16.55 -7.17
N LEU A 150 10.31 16.79 -8.15
CA LEU A 150 11.59 16.08 -8.34
C LEU A 150 12.67 16.30 -7.26
N ALA A 151 12.45 17.19 -6.30
CA ALA A 151 13.44 17.52 -5.25
C ALA A 151 12.94 17.21 -3.83
N THR A 152 12.02 16.25 -3.69
CA THR A 152 11.44 15.91 -2.37
C THR A 152 12.45 15.11 -1.54
N ASP A 153 12.78 15.62 -0.35
CA ASP A 153 13.57 14.89 0.66
C ASP A 153 12.80 13.64 1.12
N VAL A 154 13.48 12.49 1.15
CA VAL A 154 12.87 11.19 1.49
C VAL A 154 12.25 11.20 2.89
N ARG A 155 12.82 11.93 3.86
CA ARG A 155 12.32 11.98 5.26
C ARG A 155 11.03 12.75 5.31
N PHE A 156 11.02 13.92 4.70
CA PHE A 156 9.80 14.68 4.56
C PHE A 156 8.71 13.88 3.84
N PHE A 157 9.07 13.17 2.77
CA PHE A 157 8.12 12.31 2.07
C PHE A 157 7.56 11.23 3.00
N HIS A 158 8.40 10.50 3.72
CA HIS A 158 7.98 9.45 4.67
C HIS A 158 7.05 10.00 5.76
N GLU A 159 7.44 11.09 6.40
CA GLU A 159 6.66 11.76 7.45
C GLU A 159 5.29 12.23 6.92
N ALA A 160 5.26 12.77 5.70
CA ALA A 160 4.02 13.18 5.04
C ALA A 160 3.10 11.99 4.73
N MET A 161 3.65 10.85 4.30
CA MET A 161 2.87 9.63 4.06
C MET A 161 2.31 9.07 5.38
N CYS A 162 3.11 9.07 6.46
CA CYS A 162 2.66 8.64 7.79
C CYS A 162 1.53 9.53 8.31
N THR A 163 1.71 10.85 8.22
CA THR A 163 0.69 11.82 8.65
C THR A 163 -0.63 11.62 7.89
N LEU A 164 -0.56 11.38 6.58
CA LEU A 164 -1.75 11.09 5.77
C LEU A 164 -2.41 9.76 6.17
N ARG A 165 -1.63 8.70 6.38
CA ARG A 165 -2.15 7.39 6.85
C ARG A 165 -2.87 7.52 8.17
N ASP A 166 -2.26 8.19 9.15
CA ASP A 166 -2.80 8.31 10.50
C ASP A 166 -4.12 9.09 10.47
N TYR A 167 -4.16 10.18 9.70
CA TYR A 167 -5.40 10.92 9.44
C TYR A 167 -6.50 10.05 8.81
N LEU A 168 -6.20 9.34 7.72
CA LEU A 168 -7.19 8.50 7.02
C LEU A 168 -7.67 7.34 7.89
N THR A 169 -6.82 6.80 8.76
CA THR A 169 -7.17 5.74 9.70
C THR A 169 -8.15 6.25 10.76
N ALA A 170 -7.84 7.39 11.39
CA ALA A 170 -8.75 8.05 12.32
C ALA A 170 -10.08 8.44 11.65
N PHE A 171 -10.01 8.93 10.41
CA PHE A 171 -11.18 9.27 9.61
C PHE A 171 -12.08 8.05 9.36
N THR A 172 -11.49 6.90 8.99
CA THR A 172 -12.23 5.65 8.74
C THR A 172 -12.97 5.19 9.99
N GLY A 173 -12.30 5.17 11.15
CA GLY A 173 -12.93 4.78 12.42
C GLY A 173 -14.11 5.66 12.80
N ALA A 174 -14.03 6.97 12.52
CA ALA A 174 -15.14 7.90 12.73
C ALA A 174 -16.35 7.64 11.80
N GLN A 175 -16.14 7.09 10.59
CA GLN A 175 -17.25 6.74 9.68
C GLN A 175 -17.94 5.45 10.11
N GLN A 176 -17.18 4.43 10.50
CA GLN A 176 -17.74 3.14 10.97
C GLN A 176 -18.66 3.32 12.20
N GLY A 177 -18.29 4.23 13.11
CA GLY A 177 -19.12 4.58 14.28
C GLY A 177 -20.44 5.28 13.94
N ARG A 178 -20.58 5.89 12.75
CA ARG A 178 -21.81 6.57 12.30
C ARG A 178 -22.79 5.64 11.58
N VAL A 179 -22.32 4.54 11.01
CA VAL A 179 -23.17 3.55 10.32
C VAL A 179 -23.75 2.52 11.30
N ALA A 180 -23.09 2.32 12.45
CA ALA A 180 -23.56 1.43 13.51
C ALA A 180 -24.57 2.06 14.49
N SER A 181 -24.87 3.36 14.33
CA SER A 181 -25.81 4.15 15.14
C SER A 181 -27.08 4.47 14.37
#